data_AF-A0A7W8VB43-F1
#
_entry.id   AF-A0A7W8VB43-F1
#
_cell.length_a   1.000
_cell.length_b   1.000
_cell.length_c   1.000
_cell.angle_alpha   90.00
_cell.angle_beta   90.00
_cell.angle_gamma   90.00
#
_symmetry.space_group_name_H-M   'P 1'
#
loop_
_entity.id
_entity.type
_entity.pdbx_description
1 polymer ?
#
loop_
_entity_poly.entity_id
_entity_poly.type
_entity_poly.pdbx_seq_one_letter_code
_entity_poly.pdbx_strand_id
1 'polypeptide(L)'
;MITLPHTGMQIPTANRVHVTGFDEVPAGGADWSATLHARDGAVLGAVCGDENRVWFLPVGDAAARRVAAFAAGCRDHAGHRLTTPEVLAALVDEHEYADLVRAPREGWRAVRLLSRRGPAWVVPVETTPAPDRTRTLDAVTDLLNDTDTVRVQVWDGAEWAPLYQRPA
;
A
#
# COMPACT_ATOMS: atom_id res chain seq x y z
N MET A 1 -17.20 -6.72 2.96
CA MET A 1 -15.82 -6.19 2.92
C MET A 1 -15.12 -6.77 1.70
N ILE A 2 -14.14 -6.07 1.14
CA ILE A 2 -13.16 -6.65 0.21
C ILE A 2 -11.76 -6.38 0.75
N THR A 3 -10.80 -7.24 0.43
CA THR A 3 -9.39 -7.06 0.78
C THR A 3 -8.66 -6.47 -0.40
N LEU A 4 -7.93 -5.37 -0.16
CA LEU A 4 -7.05 -4.77 -1.16
C LEU A 4 -5.85 -5.71 -1.39
N PRO A 5 -5.51 -6.03 -2.65
CA PRO A 5 -4.55 -7.09 -2.96
C PRO A 5 -3.12 -6.77 -2.50
N HIS A 6 -2.68 -5.50 -2.55
CA HIS A 6 -1.29 -5.15 -2.26
C HIS A 6 -1.06 -4.84 -0.78
N THR A 7 -1.92 -4.04 -0.16
CA THR A 7 -1.79 -3.68 1.27
C THR A 7 -2.46 -4.67 2.22
N GLY A 8 -3.39 -5.50 1.74
CA GLY A 8 -4.18 -6.39 2.59
C GLY A 8 -5.22 -5.67 3.45
N MET A 9 -5.37 -4.34 3.32
CA MET A 9 -6.40 -3.58 4.03
C MET A 9 -7.79 -4.04 3.58
N GLN A 10 -8.67 -4.27 4.55
CA GLN A 10 -10.07 -4.61 4.29
C GLN A 10 -10.90 -3.34 4.23
N ILE A 11 -11.66 -3.15 3.15
CA ILE A 11 -12.49 -1.94 2.94
C ILE A 11 -13.98 -2.29 2.76
N PRO A 12 -14.90 -1.38 3.12
CA PRO A 12 -16.33 -1.56 2.90
C PRO A 12 -16.67 -1.57 1.41
N THR A 13 -17.58 -2.46 1.00
CA THR A 13 -17.98 -2.64 -0.42
C THR A 13 -18.90 -1.54 -0.94
N ALA A 14 -19.77 -1.01 -0.09
CA ALA A 14 -20.79 -0.03 -0.49
C ALA A 14 -20.18 1.36 -0.80
N ASN A 15 -19.15 1.77 -0.05
CA ASN A 15 -18.69 3.16 -0.04
C ASN A 15 -17.20 3.26 -0.39
N ARG A 16 -16.77 2.61 -1.48
CA ARG A 16 -15.34 2.56 -1.81
C ARG A 16 -14.77 3.95 -2.10
N VAL A 17 -13.57 4.17 -1.57
CA VAL A 17 -12.69 5.30 -1.84
C VAL A 17 -11.40 4.74 -2.42
N HIS A 18 -10.81 5.44 -3.39
CA HIS A 18 -9.57 5.02 -4.05
C HIS A 18 -8.74 6.23 -4.47
N VAL A 19 -7.44 6.03 -4.63
CA VAL A 19 -6.51 7.00 -5.20
C VAL A 19 -6.51 6.85 -6.72
N THR A 20 -6.46 7.96 -7.44
CA THR A 20 -6.42 7.98 -8.92
C THR A 20 -5.21 8.68 -9.50
N GLY A 21 -4.39 9.31 -8.67
CA GLY A 21 -3.19 10.00 -9.09
C GLY A 21 -2.30 10.28 -7.89
N PHE A 22 -1.00 10.34 -8.15
CA PHE A 22 0.05 10.58 -7.19
C PHE A 22 1.07 11.52 -7.84
N ASP A 23 1.45 12.57 -7.10
CA ASP A 23 2.40 13.58 -7.54
C ASP A 23 3.40 13.84 -6.40
N GLU A 24 4.69 13.76 -6.70
CA GLU A 24 5.73 14.30 -5.83
C GLU A 24 5.67 15.83 -5.90
N VAL A 25 5.63 16.51 -4.75
CA VAL A 25 5.44 17.97 -4.68
C VAL A 25 6.74 18.62 -4.24
N PRO A 26 7.49 19.31 -5.13
CA PRO A 26 8.84 19.80 -4.79
C PRO A 26 8.88 20.98 -3.80
N ALA A 27 7.75 21.62 -3.50
CA ALA A 27 7.69 22.76 -2.59
C ALA A 27 6.25 23.00 -2.10
N GLY A 28 6.01 22.89 -0.79
CA GLY A 28 4.67 23.14 -0.23
C GLY A 28 4.40 22.61 1.18
N GLY A 29 5.40 22.11 1.89
CA GLY A 29 5.23 21.51 3.22
C GLY A 29 4.68 20.08 3.22
N ALA A 30 4.51 19.47 2.04
CA ALA A 30 4.31 18.04 1.83
C ALA A 30 5.35 17.58 0.78
N ASP A 31 5.81 16.34 0.90
CA ASP A 31 6.74 15.74 -0.06
C ASP A 31 5.97 15.13 -1.24
N TRP A 32 4.72 14.73 -1.01
CA TRP A 32 3.85 14.13 -2.03
C TRP A 32 2.38 14.45 -1.79
N SER A 33 1.59 14.27 -2.84
CA SER A 33 0.12 14.37 -2.79
C SER A 33 -0.55 13.31 -3.67
N ALA A 34 -1.74 12.88 -3.26
CA ALA A 34 -2.52 11.88 -3.95
C ALA A 34 -3.99 12.29 -4.01
N THR A 35 -4.64 12.17 -5.17
CA THR A 35 -6.04 12.56 -5.33
C THR A 35 -6.97 11.40 -4.95
N LEU A 36 -7.93 11.66 -4.05
CA LEU A 36 -8.92 10.69 -3.61
C LEU A 36 -10.25 10.87 -4.33
N HIS A 37 -10.78 9.75 -4.84
CA HIS A 37 -12.10 9.67 -5.45
C HIS A 37 -12.99 8.65 -4.73
N ALA A 38 -14.28 8.95 -4.72
CA ALA A 38 -15.31 7.97 -4.41
C ALA A 38 -15.58 7.05 -5.62
N ARG A 39 -16.20 5.90 -5.37
CA ARG A 39 -16.61 4.94 -6.41
C ARG A 39 -17.47 5.55 -7.52
N ASP A 40 -18.27 6.55 -7.20
CA ASP A 40 -19.14 7.27 -8.14
C ASP A 40 -18.38 8.31 -8.98
N GLY A 41 -17.05 8.41 -8.83
CA GLY A 41 -16.20 9.36 -9.54
C GLY A 41 -16.12 10.75 -8.90
N ALA A 42 -16.79 10.99 -7.77
CA ALA A 42 -16.71 12.28 -7.10
C ALA A 42 -15.32 12.48 -6.46
N VAL A 43 -14.68 13.61 -6.74
CA VAL A 43 -13.43 14.04 -6.08
C VAL A 43 -13.74 14.31 -4.61
N LEU A 44 -12.99 13.68 -3.71
CA LEU A 44 -13.13 13.88 -2.27
C LEU A 44 -12.11 14.86 -1.71
N GLY A 45 -10.94 14.97 -2.34
CA GLY A 45 -9.86 15.85 -1.92
C GLY A 45 -8.50 15.27 -2.25
N ALA A 46 -7.47 15.84 -1.63
CA ALA A 46 -6.11 15.36 -1.72
C ALA A 46 -5.67 14.77 -0.37
N VAL A 47 -5.00 13.62 -0.40
CA VAL A 47 -4.14 13.18 0.69
C VAL A 47 -2.76 13.76 0.44
N CYS A 48 -2.15 14.27 1.48
CA CYS A 48 -0.79 14.80 1.45
C CYS A 48 0.01 14.09 2.53
N GLY A 49 1.31 13.96 2.30
CA GLY A 49 2.19 13.45 3.33
C GLY A 49 3.62 13.92 3.20
N ASP A 50 4.34 13.70 4.28
CA ASP A 50 5.79 13.81 4.41
C ASP A 50 6.32 12.55 5.11
N GLU A 51 7.62 12.49 5.38
CA GLU A 51 8.27 11.38 6.09
C GLU A 51 7.63 11.03 7.46
N ASN A 52 6.92 11.97 8.09
CA ASN A 52 6.45 11.85 9.46
C ASN A 52 4.92 11.76 9.58
N ARG A 53 4.17 12.17 8.55
CA ARG A 53 2.73 12.35 8.68
C ARG A 53 1.99 12.23 7.35
N VAL A 54 0.78 11.69 7.44
CA VAL A 54 -0.25 11.75 6.38
C VAL A 54 -1.43 12.58 6.87
N TRP A 55 -1.96 13.45 6.03
CA TRP A 55 -3.17 14.24 6.29
C TRP A 55 -4.06 14.37 5.05
N PHE A 56 -5.29 14.84 5.26
CA PHE A 56 -6.30 14.93 4.21
C PHE A 56 -6.82 16.37 4.09
N LEU A 57 -6.87 16.85 2.85
CA LEU A 57 -7.41 18.14 2.43
C LEU A 57 -8.72 17.88 1.66
N PRO A 58 -9.88 17.84 2.35
CA PRO A 58 -11.16 17.58 1.70
C PRO A 58 -11.61 18.76 0.81
N VAL A 59 -12.33 18.47 -0.27
CA VAL A 59 -13.00 19.50 -1.08
C VAL A 59 -14.17 20.19 -0.34
N GLY A 60 -14.55 19.68 0.84
CA GLY A 60 -15.58 20.24 1.72
C GLY A 60 -16.07 19.25 2.77
N ASP A 61 -16.94 19.70 3.67
CA ASP A 61 -17.38 18.92 4.84
C ASP A 61 -18.06 17.59 4.47
N ALA A 62 -18.80 17.55 3.36
CA ALA A 62 -19.44 16.32 2.89
C ALA A 62 -18.40 15.25 2.53
N ALA A 63 -17.32 15.66 1.86
CA ALA A 63 -16.22 14.76 1.53
C ALA A 63 -15.44 14.33 2.79
N ALA A 64 -15.20 15.25 3.73
CA ALA A 64 -14.58 14.94 5.01
C ALA A 64 -15.38 13.88 5.79
N ARG A 65 -16.70 14.06 5.92
CA ARG A 65 -17.59 13.07 6.56
C ARG A 65 -17.60 11.74 5.83
N ARG A 66 -17.60 11.75 4.50
CA ARG A 66 -17.58 10.52 3.68
C ARG A 66 -16.31 9.72 3.90
N VAL A 67 -15.14 10.38 3.88
CA VAL A 67 -13.84 9.74 4.15
C VAL A 67 -13.78 9.22 5.60
N ALA A 68 -14.24 9.98 6.58
CA ALA A 68 -14.29 9.52 7.97
C ALA A 68 -15.18 8.27 8.15
N ALA A 69 -16.36 8.25 7.51
CA ALA A 69 -17.26 7.09 7.54
C ALA A 69 -16.66 5.87 6.81
N PHE A 70 -15.95 6.10 5.70
CA PHE A 70 -15.20 5.05 5.01
C PHE A 70 -14.11 4.46 5.92
N ALA A 71 -13.26 5.31 6.50
CA ALA A 71 -12.16 4.90 7.36
C ALA A 71 -12.65 4.11 8.59
N ALA A 72 -13.76 4.52 9.22
CA ALA A 72 -14.37 3.79 10.33
C ALA A 72 -14.82 2.36 9.96
N GLY A 73 -15.05 2.10 8.67
CA GLY A 73 -15.36 0.77 8.13
C GLY A 73 -14.15 -0.08 7.80
N CYS A 74 -12.95 0.50 7.67
CA CYS A 74 -11.74 -0.20 7.25
C CYS A 74 -11.11 -1.01 8.39
N ARG A 75 -10.45 -2.11 8.02
CA ARG A 75 -9.72 -2.98 8.95
C ARG A 75 -8.36 -3.38 8.39
N ASP A 76 -7.42 -3.69 9.27
CA ASP A 76 -6.17 -4.35 8.89
C ASP A 76 -6.42 -5.83 8.52
N HIS A 77 -5.35 -6.55 8.17
CA HIS A 77 -5.42 -7.98 7.86
C HIS A 77 -5.91 -8.85 9.04
N ALA A 78 -5.62 -8.44 10.27
CA ALA A 78 -6.02 -9.14 11.49
C ALA A 78 -7.46 -8.77 11.95
N GLY A 79 -8.13 -7.85 11.24
CA GLY A 79 -9.49 -7.41 11.54
C GLY A 79 -9.57 -6.27 12.56
N HIS A 80 -8.46 -5.63 12.94
CA HIS A 80 -8.45 -4.47 13.82
C HIS A 80 -8.88 -3.21 13.06
N ARG A 81 -9.45 -2.24 13.78
CA ARG A 81 -9.84 -0.95 13.20
C ARG A 81 -8.61 -0.11 12.91
N LEU A 82 -8.59 0.49 11.72
CA LEU A 82 -7.58 1.47 11.34
C LEU A 82 -8.08 2.89 11.65
N THR A 83 -7.15 3.75 12.02
CA THR A 83 -7.35 5.20 12.12
C THR A 83 -7.43 5.82 10.72
N THR A 84 -7.99 7.03 10.62
CA THR A 84 -8.07 7.72 9.32
C THR A 84 -6.69 7.88 8.66
N PRO A 85 -5.62 8.36 9.33
CA PRO A 85 -4.30 8.46 8.71
C PRO A 85 -3.78 7.11 8.18
N GLU A 86 -3.95 6.02 8.92
CA GLU A 86 -3.53 4.68 8.48
C GLU A 86 -4.29 4.22 7.24
N VAL A 87 -5.60 4.49 7.17
CA VAL A 87 -6.40 4.18 5.97
C VAL A 87 -5.92 4.98 4.77
N LEU A 88 -5.61 6.27 4.96
CA LEU A 88 -5.16 7.13 3.86
C LEU A 88 -3.78 6.71 3.35
N ALA A 89 -2.84 6.41 4.25
CA ALA A 89 -1.53 5.85 3.91
C ALA A 89 -1.70 4.54 3.11
N ALA A 90 -2.51 3.60 3.62
CA ALA A 90 -2.74 2.32 2.94
C ALA A 90 -3.43 2.46 1.58
N LEU A 91 -4.25 3.50 1.35
CA LEU A 91 -4.82 3.76 0.02
C LEU A 91 -3.78 4.27 -0.98
N VAL A 92 -2.81 5.06 -0.51
CA VAL A 92 -1.69 5.56 -1.32
C VAL A 92 -0.73 4.42 -1.64
N ASP A 93 -0.31 3.66 -0.62
CA ASP A 93 0.49 2.44 -0.78
C ASP A 93 -0.15 1.48 -1.78
N GLU A 94 -1.46 1.24 -1.69
CA GLU A 94 -2.18 0.36 -2.61
C GLU A 94 -2.07 0.83 -4.07
N HIS A 95 -2.10 2.15 -4.30
CA HIS A 95 -1.98 2.73 -5.63
C HIS A 95 -0.56 2.61 -6.18
N GLU A 96 0.43 3.02 -5.39
CA GLU A 96 1.85 2.92 -5.78
C GLU A 96 2.26 1.47 -6.01
N TYR A 97 1.81 0.55 -5.16
CA TYR A 97 2.09 -0.87 -5.32
C TYR A 97 1.39 -1.46 -6.55
N ALA A 98 0.16 -1.03 -6.83
CA ALA A 98 -0.54 -1.43 -8.06
C ALA A 98 0.21 -1.00 -9.31
N ASP A 99 0.77 0.21 -9.33
CA ASP A 99 1.57 0.71 -10.46
C ASP A 99 2.89 -0.05 -10.59
N LEU A 100 3.55 -0.32 -9.46
CA LEU A 100 4.79 -1.09 -9.44
C LEU A 100 4.62 -2.52 -9.96
N VAL A 101 3.50 -3.19 -9.65
CA VAL A 101 3.24 -4.55 -10.17
C VAL A 101 2.68 -4.57 -11.60
N ARG A 102 2.08 -3.47 -12.08
CA ARG A 102 1.54 -3.36 -13.45
C ARG A 102 2.60 -3.05 -14.50
N ALA A 103 3.68 -2.38 -14.11
CA ALA A 103 4.78 -2.01 -14.99
C ALA A 103 6.09 -2.74 -14.61
N PRO A 104 6.13 -4.09 -14.64
CA PRO A 104 7.35 -4.81 -14.31
C PRO A 104 8.45 -4.45 -15.29
N ARG A 105 9.56 -3.92 -14.77
CA ARG A 105 10.80 -3.77 -15.54
C ARG A 105 11.37 -5.16 -15.81
N GLU A 106 11.93 -5.37 -17.01
CA GLU A 106 12.58 -6.63 -17.34
C GLU A 106 13.69 -6.92 -16.32
N GLY A 107 13.68 -8.13 -15.75
CA GLY A 107 14.59 -8.50 -14.67
C GLY A 107 14.23 -7.88 -13.30
N TRP A 108 13.01 -7.41 -13.07
CA TRP A 108 12.58 -6.94 -11.75
C TRP A 108 11.30 -7.64 -11.28
N ARG A 109 11.17 -7.83 -9.97
CA ARG A 109 10.00 -8.39 -9.31
C ARG A 109 9.59 -7.54 -8.12
N ALA A 110 8.30 -7.48 -7.85
CA ALA A 110 7.80 -6.87 -6.63
C ALA A 110 7.88 -7.87 -5.48
N VAL A 111 8.47 -7.45 -4.37
CA VAL A 111 8.55 -8.25 -3.14
C VAL A 111 7.86 -7.50 -2.02
N ARG A 112 6.93 -8.18 -1.34
CA ARG A 112 6.22 -7.67 -0.16
C ARG A 112 6.84 -8.23 1.12
N LEU A 113 7.27 -7.34 1.99
CA LEU A 113 7.80 -7.59 3.33
C LEU A 113 6.68 -7.36 4.35
N LEU A 114 6.36 -8.39 5.12
CA LEU A 114 5.32 -8.36 6.17
C LEU A 114 5.98 -8.41 7.54
N SER A 115 5.76 -7.37 8.34
CA SER A 115 6.28 -7.28 9.71
C SER A 115 5.29 -7.80 10.77
N ARG A 116 5.74 -8.04 12.01
CA ARG A 116 4.83 -8.45 13.10
C ARG A 116 3.92 -7.31 13.55
N ARG A 117 4.41 -6.08 13.51
CA ARG A 117 3.76 -4.93 14.17
C ARG A 117 3.48 -3.74 13.27
N GLY A 118 3.84 -3.79 11.98
CA GLY A 118 3.74 -2.67 11.07
C GLY A 118 3.09 -3.03 9.72
N PRO A 119 2.91 -2.02 8.86
CA PRO A 119 2.35 -2.20 7.53
C PRO A 119 3.24 -3.13 6.68
N ALA A 120 2.64 -3.65 5.61
CA ALA A 120 3.39 -4.37 4.58
C ALA A 120 4.12 -3.37 3.70
N TRP A 121 5.37 -3.65 3.36
CA TRP A 121 6.16 -2.82 2.45
C TRP A 121 6.38 -3.57 1.15
N VAL A 122 6.18 -2.92 0.01
CA VAL A 122 6.50 -3.52 -1.29
C VAL A 122 7.71 -2.82 -1.89
N VAL A 123 8.72 -3.61 -2.26
CA VAL A 123 9.95 -3.14 -2.88
C VAL A 123 10.18 -3.82 -4.23
N PRO A 124 10.68 -3.09 -5.24
CA PRO A 124 11.16 -3.72 -6.46
C PRO A 124 12.53 -4.34 -6.21
N VAL A 125 12.73 -5.56 -6.68
CA VAL A 125 13.97 -6.32 -6.51
C VAL A 125 14.45 -6.79 -7.87
N GLU A 126 15.72 -6.55 -8.18
CA GLU A 126 16.34 -7.05 -9.39
C GLU A 126 16.51 -8.57 -9.30
N THR A 127 16.06 -9.28 -10.34
CA THR A 127 16.07 -10.73 -10.46
C THR A 127 16.38 -11.10 -11.91
N THR A 128 16.72 -12.37 -12.17
CA THR A 128 16.83 -12.84 -13.55
C THR A 128 15.47 -12.99 -14.23
N PRO A 129 15.41 -13.00 -15.58
CA PRO A 129 14.16 -13.16 -16.33
C PRO A 129 13.34 -14.41 -15.95
N ALA A 130 14.02 -15.48 -15.55
CA ALA A 130 13.40 -16.68 -15.01
C ALA A 130 13.16 -16.56 -13.49
N PRO A 131 12.02 -17.02 -12.95
CA PRO A 131 11.71 -16.97 -11.53
C PRO A 131 12.67 -17.87 -10.74
N ASP A 132 13.81 -17.30 -10.34
CA ASP A 132 14.74 -17.93 -9.42
C ASP A 132 14.41 -17.45 -8.01
N ARG A 133 13.67 -18.30 -7.30
CA ARG A 133 13.25 -18.09 -5.92
C ARG A 133 14.44 -17.86 -4.99
N THR A 134 15.55 -18.58 -5.20
CA THR A 134 16.75 -18.48 -4.37
C THR A 134 17.38 -17.11 -4.55
N ARG A 135 17.57 -16.65 -5.79
CA ARG A 135 18.11 -15.30 -6.06
C ARG A 135 17.20 -14.18 -5.56
N THR A 136 15.89 -14.36 -5.69
CA THR A 136 14.93 -13.37 -5.15
C THR A 136 15.06 -13.28 -3.63
N LEU A 137 15.26 -14.42 -2.96
CA LEU A 137 15.50 -14.46 -1.52
C LEU A 137 16.85 -13.85 -1.15
N ASP A 138 17.92 -14.15 -1.89
CA ASP A 138 19.25 -13.57 -1.69
C ASP A 138 19.21 -12.05 -1.81
N ALA A 139 18.53 -11.53 -2.83
CA ALA A 139 18.40 -10.09 -3.09
C ALA A 139 17.60 -9.32 -2.01
N VAL A 140 16.78 -10.02 -1.21
CA VAL A 140 16.07 -9.44 -0.05
C VAL A 140 16.64 -9.88 1.29
N THR A 141 17.73 -10.65 1.31
CA THR A 141 18.32 -11.16 2.55
C THR A 141 18.86 -10.03 3.42
N ASP A 142 19.44 -8.98 2.82
CA ASP A 142 19.87 -7.80 3.57
C ASP A 142 18.68 -7.06 4.20
N LEU A 143 17.55 -7.00 3.50
CA LEU A 143 16.30 -6.41 4.00
C LEU A 143 15.69 -7.24 5.15
N LEU A 144 15.90 -8.57 5.15
CA LEU A 144 15.44 -9.47 6.20
C LEU A 144 16.22 -9.31 7.52
N ASN A 145 17.48 -8.87 7.44
CA ASN A 145 18.37 -8.74 8.59
C ASN A 145 18.09 -7.48 9.43
N ASP A 146 17.49 -6.46 8.84
CA ASP A 146 17.24 -5.16 9.48
C ASP A 146 15.80 -5.00 10.03
N THR A 147 14.94 -6.00 9.85
CA THR A 147 13.49 -5.80 10.01
C THR A 147 12.80 -6.80 10.94
N ASP A 148 11.74 -6.34 11.61
CA ASP A 148 10.67 -7.12 12.26
C ASP A 148 9.85 -7.96 11.23
N THR A 149 10.42 -8.16 10.03
CA THR A 149 9.83 -8.94 8.94
C THR A 149 9.75 -10.40 9.32
N VAL A 150 8.54 -10.93 9.32
CA VAL A 150 8.24 -12.34 9.59
C VAL A 150 7.91 -13.12 8.34
N ARG A 151 7.47 -12.45 7.28
CA ARG A 151 7.09 -13.11 6.04
C ARG A 151 7.47 -12.24 4.86
N VAL A 152 7.98 -12.89 3.82
CA VAL A 152 8.27 -12.27 2.53
C VAL A 152 7.45 -12.98 1.47
N GLN A 153 6.87 -12.21 0.56
CA GLN A 153 6.11 -12.72 -0.56
C GLN A 153 6.58 -12.05 -1.84
N VAL A 154 6.53 -12.77 -2.95
CA VAL A 154 6.84 -12.23 -4.28
C VAL A 154 5.56 -12.15 -5.09
N TRP A 155 5.40 -11.09 -5.87
CA TRP A 155 4.30 -10.97 -6.82
C TRP A 155 4.58 -11.85 -8.04
N ASP A 156 3.70 -12.83 -8.30
CA ASP A 156 3.85 -13.75 -9.43
C ASP A 156 3.14 -13.28 -10.72
N GLY A 157 2.48 -12.12 -10.65
CA GLY A 157 1.66 -11.57 -11.73
C GLY A 157 0.16 -11.62 -11.45
N ALA A 158 -0.28 -12.43 -10.49
CA ALA A 158 -1.69 -12.54 -10.10
C ALA A 158 -1.89 -12.46 -8.58
N GLU A 159 -0.98 -13.05 -7.80
CA GLU A 159 -1.07 -13.11 -6.36
C GLU A 159 0.31 -12.99 -5.67
N TRP A 160 0.26 -12.86 -4.34
CA TRP A 160 1.45 -12.84 -3.50
C TRP A 160 1.84 -14.25 -3.09
N ALA A 161 2.79 -14.83 -3.82
CA ALA A 161 3.34 -16.15 -3.51
C ALA A 161 4.31 -16.07 -2.32
N PRO A 162 4.25 -17.01 -1.34
CA PRO A 162 5.15 -17.02 -0.20
C PRO A 162 6.59 -17.25 -0.68
N LEU A 163 7.54 -16.40 -0.26
CA LEU A 163 8.98 -16.51 -0.53
C LEU A 163 9.75 -17.01 0.70
N TYR A 164 9.48 -16.42 1.86
CA TYR A 164 10.12 -16.75 3.13
C TYR A 164 9.15 -16.55 4.30
N GLN A 165 9.31 -17.34 5.36
CA GLN A 165 8.66 -17.13 6.63
C GLN A 165 9.64 -17.45 7.76
N ARG A 166 9.78 -16.52 8.72
CA ARG A 166 10.61 -16.72 9.90
C ARG A 166 9.96 -17.81 10.78
N PRO A 167 10.72 -18.80 11.27
CA PRO A 167 10.21 -19.77 12.24
C PRO A 167 9.62 -19.07 13.47
N ALA A 168 8.58 -19.68 14.06
CA ALA A 168 7.89 -19.16 15.23
C ALA A 168 8.79 -19.14 16.47
#